data_AF-A0A2V7HEL7-F1
#
_entry.id   AF-A0A2V7HEL7-F1
#
_cell.length_a   1.000
_cell.length_b   1.000
_cell.length_c   1.000
_cell.angle_alpha   90.00
_cell.angle_beta   90.00
_cell.angle_gamma   90.00
#
_symmetry.space_group_name_H-M   'P 1'
#
loop_
_entity.id
_entity.type
_entity.pdbx_description
1 polymer ?
#
loop_
_entity_poly.entity_id
_entity_poly.type
_entity_poly.pdbx_seq_one_letter_code
_entity_poly.pdbx_strand_id
1 'polypeptide(L)' 'MAAEIRQRFPDAELKMIPSRGGRFEVLADGDPIFEKSKLGRHAKPGEVLSLLEKKS' A
#
# COMPACT_ATOMS: atom_id res chain seq x y z
N MET A 1 -2.51 0.37 -8.94
CA MET A 1 -1.79 0.04 -7.69
C MET A 1 -1.13 -1.35 -7.69
N ALA A 2 -1.83 -2.48 -7.45
CA ALA A 2 -1.14 -3.78 -7.29
C ALA A 2 -0.27 -4.18 -8.50
N ALA A 3 -0.72 -3.84 -9.72
CA ALA A 3 0.07 -4.02 -10.93
C ALA A 3 1.35 -3.15 -10.95
N GLU A 4 1.25 -1.88 -10.52
CA GLU A 4 2.40 -0.97 -10.47
C GLU A 4 3.44 -1.42 -9.44
N ILE A 5 2.99 -1.94 -8.29
CA ILE A 5 3.90 -2.47 -7.26
C ILE A 5 4.66 -3.67 -7.80
N ARG A 6 4.00 -4.60 -8.49
CA ARG A 6 4.67 -5.77 -9.10
C ARG A 6 5.68 -5.38 -10.19
N GLN A 7 5.41 -4.31 -10.93
CA GLN A 7 6.37 -3.81 -11.93
C GLN A 7 7.61 -3.20 -11.27
N ARG A 8 7.45 -2.52 -10.14
CA ARG A 8 8.54 -1.81 -9.44
C ARG A 8 9.33 -2.70 -8.49
N PHE A 9 8.66 -3.67 -7.87
CA PHE A 9 9.19 -4.62 -6.89
C PHE A 9 8.83 -6.05 -7.31
N PRO A 10 9.53 -6.61 -8.32
CA PRO A 10 9.20 -7.93 -8.85
C PRO A 10 9.43 -9.06 -7.84
N ASP A 11 10.36 -8.88 -6.90
CA ASP A 11 10.74 -9.87 -5.90
C ASP A 11 9.93 -9.75 -4.58
N ALA A 12 9.04 -8.75 -4.48
CA ALA A 12 8.26 -8.52 -3.26
C ALA A 12 7.03 -9.43 -3.18
N GLU A 13 6.79 -10.00 -2.00
CA GLU A 13 5.57 -10.77 -1.74
C GLU A 13 4.37 -9.84 -1.55
N LEU A 14 3.46 -9.82 -2.53
CA LEU A 14 2.26 -9.00 -2.48
C LEU A 14 1.03 -9.84 -2.07
N LYS A 15 0.54 -9.60 -0.87
CA LYS A 15 -0.67 -10.23 -0.34
C LYS A 15 -1.82 -9.24 -0.25
N MET A 16 -2.98 -9.61 -0.80
CA MET A 16 -4.22 -8.85 -0.64
C MET A 16 -5.02 -9.43 0.53
N ILE A 17 -5.19 -8.64 1.58
CA ILE A 17 -5.96 -9.03 2.77
C ILE A 17 -7.35 -8.40 2.67
N PRO A 18 -8.43 -9.21 2.55
CA PRO A 18 -9.80 -8.68 2.53
C PRO A 18 -10.09 -7.94 3.84
N SER A 19 -10.47 -6.67 3.73
CA SER A 19 -10.85 -5.85 4.87
C SER A 19 -12.36 -5.63 4.89
N ARG A 20 -12.91 -5.36 6.08
CA ARG A 20 -14.32 -4.94 6.25
C ARG A 20 -14.40 -3.42 6.42
N GLY A 21 -15.57 -2.84 6.15
CA GLY A 21 -15.87 -1.43 6.42
C GLY A 21 -15.21 -0.42 5.47
N GLY A 22 -14.84 -0.83 4.26
CA GLY A 22 -14.23 0.07 3.27
C GLY A 22 -12.85 0.60 3.66
N ARG A 23 -12.17 -0.09 4.61
CA ARG A 23 -10.81 0.23 5.03
C ARG A 23 -9.83 -0.12 3.92
N PHE A 24 -8.84 0.75 3.75
CA PHE A 24 -7.75 0.53 2.84
C PHE A 24 -6.46 0.89 3.57
N GLU A 25 -5.69 -0.14 3.90
CA GLU A 25 -4.47 -0.04 4.69
C GLU A 25 -3.38 -0.80 3.94
N VAL A 26 -2.18 -0.23 3.90
CA VAL A 26 -1.02 -0.81 3.25
C VAL A 26 0.09 -0.92 4.27
N LEU A 27 0.65 -2.12 4.38
CA LEU A 27 1.77 -2.40 5.25
C LEU A 27 2.98 -2.80 4.40
N ALA A 28 4.16 -2.35 4.81
CA ALA A 28 5.45 -2.78 4.28
C ALA A 28 6.22 -3.43 5.42
N ASP A 29 6.58 -4.71 5.27
CA ASP A 29 7.30 -5.50 6.29
C ASP A 29 6.66 -5.48 7.69
N GLY A 30 5.32 -5.40 7.74
CA GLY A 30 4.55 -5.35 8.99
C GLY A 30 4.28 -3.94 9.52
N ASP A 31 4.90 -2.90 8.95
CA ASP A 31 4.68 -1.52 9.35
C ASP A 31 3.64 -0.83 8.46
N PRO A 32 2.61 -0.16 9.03
CA PRO A 32 1.64 0.60 8.25
C PRO A 32 2.31 1.80 7.59
N ILE A 33 2.27 1.85 6.26
CA ILE A 33 2.77 2.97 5.46
C ILE A 33 1.64 3.86 4.94
N PHE A 34 0.42 3.32 4.83
CA PHE A 34 -0.76 4.07 4.38
C PHE A 34 -2.02 3.59 5.10
N GLU A 35 -2.84 4.52 5.57
CA GLU A 35 -4.10 4.22 6.26
C GLU A 35 -5.21 5.19 5.81
N LYS A 36 -6.11 4.72 4.94
CA LYS A 36 -7.28 5.50 4.47
C LYS A 36 -8.16 5.97 5.63
N SER A 37 -8.32 5.13 6.65
CA SER A 37 -9.09 5.41 7.86
C SER A 37 -8.57 6.66 8.58
N LYS A 38 -7.25 6.85 8.66
CA LYS A 38 -6.61 8.03 9.26
C LYS A 38 -6.64 9.26 8.37
N LEU A 39 -6.48 9.09 7.06
CA LEU A 39 -6.40 10.19 6.11
C LEU A 39 -7.77 10.70 5.63
N GLY A 40 -8.84 9.94 5.85
CA GLY A 40 -10.20 10.27 5.38
C GLY A 40 -10.35 10.23 3.84
N ARG A 41 -9.34 9.79 3.10
CA ARG A 41 -9.33 9.70 1.64
C ARG A 41 -8.59 8.46 1.15
N HIS A 42 -8.89 8.04 -0.07
CA HIS A 42 -8.14 6.97 -0.72
C HIS A 42 -6.72 7.42 -1.09
N ALA A 43 -5.82 6.45 -1.30
CA ALA A 43 -4.49 6.69 -1.85
C ALA A 43 -4.61 7.32 -3.24
N LYS A 44 -3.80 8.35 -3.50
CA LYS A 44 -3.61 8.93 -4.82
C LYS A 44 -2.75 8.00 -5.68
N PRO A 45 -2.85 8.08 -7.03
CA PRO A 45 -1.95 7.36 -7.92
C PRO A 45 -0.48 7.64 -7.55
N GLY A 46 0.34 6.59 -7.46
CA GLY A 46 1.76 6.68 -7.10
C GLY A 46 2.08 6.92 -5.61
N GLU A 47 1.12 7.35 -4.77
CA GLU A 47 1.37 7.69 -3.36
C GLU A 47 1.95 6.51 -2.57
N VAL A 48 1.36 5.33 -2.73
CA VAL A 48 1.84 4.11 -2.04
C VAL A 48 3.22 3.69 -2.53
N LEU A 49 3.52 3.84 -3.83
CA LEU A 49 4.84 3.53 -4.37
C LEU A 49 5.90 4.46 -3.77
N SER A 50 5.64 5.77 -3.70
CA SER A 50 6.55 6.71 -3.08
C SER A 50 6.75 6.45 -1.58
N LEU A 51 5.74 5.92 -0.89
CA LEU A 51 5.85 5.51 0.52
C LEU A 51 6.68 4.24 0.69
N LEU A 52 6.53 3.27 -0.22
CA LEU A 52 7.37 2.07 -0.27
C LEU A 52 8.84 2.42 -0.55
N GLU A 53 9.11 3.28 -1.54
CA GLU A 53 10.48 3.71 -1.89
C GLU A 53 11.19 4.46 -0.76
N LYS A 54 10.45 5.16 0.12
CA LYS A 54 11.03 5.80 1.31
C LYS A 54 11.38 4.84 2.44
N LYS A 55 10.82 3.63 2.40
CA LYS A 55 10.99 2.59 3.44
C LYS A 55 12.10 1.60 3.06
N SER A 56 12.38 1.42 1.76
CA SER A 56 13.46 0.59 1.21
C SER A 56 14.84 1.23 1.30
#